data_AF-A0A419E1U9-F1
#
_entry.id   AF-A0A419E1U9-F1
#
_cell.length_a   1.000
_cell.length_b   1.000
_cell.length_c   1.000
_cell.angle_alpha   90.00
_cell.angle_beta   90.00
_cell.angle_gamma   90.00
#
_symmetry.space_group_name_H-M   'P 1'
#
loop_
_entity.id
_entity.type
_entity.pdbx_description
1 polymer ?
#
loop_
_entity_poly.entity_id
_entity_poly.type
_entity_poly.pdbx_seq_one_letter_code
_entity_poly.pdbx_strand_id
1 'polypeptide(L)'
;MNAEQAWQSVLAQLQMDMPRASFDTWVRDTRPLAYENGILTVGVRNAYARDWLESRLATNVTRLLIEILNSNVSINFIVSQAEESASTPDPEPAPSSIEITPPEPKPRHVTLNPRYTFDTFVVGSGNRLAHAACQAVADKPARAYNPLFLYGGVGLGKTHLLHAIGNACYAGGLNVLYVSSEEFTNDMINAIRTHTTQAFREKYRSADVLLVDDIQFIAGKESTQEEFFHTFNTLHGQDKQIIVSSDRPPKSLVTLEERLR
;
A
#
# COMPACT_ATOMS: atom_id res chain seq x y z
N MET A 1 -15.13 24.31 -24.90
CA MET A 1 -14.56 22.96 -24.70
C MET A 1 -15.46 22.23 -23.73
N ASN A 2 -15.94 21.05 -24.07
CA ASN A 2 -16.71 20.23 -23.13
C ASN A 2 -15.75 19.63 -22.09
N ALA A 3 -16.21 19.44 -20.85
CA ALA A 3 -15.40 18.92 -19.75
C ALA A 3 -14.72 17.58 -20.07
N GLU A 4 -15.37 16.76 -20.90
CA GLU A 4 -14.84 15.49 -21.38
C GLU A 4 -13.63 15.65 -22.33
N GLN A 5 -13.65 16.66 -23.21
CA GLN A 5 -12.52 16.98 -24.09
C GLN A 5 -11.36 17.56 -23.29
N ALA A 6 -11.63 18.41 -22.29
CA ALA A 6 -10.60 18.93 -21.41
C ALA A 6 -9.94 17.81 -20.58
N TRP A 7 -10.73 16.85 -20.10
CA TRP A 7 -10.20 15.69 -19.39
C TRP A 7 -9.32 14.80 -20.28
N GLN A 8 -9.71 14.57 -21.54
CA GLN A 8 -8.89 13.81 -22.49
C GLN A 8 -7.54 14.50 -22.76
N SER A 9 -7.50 15.82 -22.88
CA SER A 9 -6.25 16.58 -23.02
C SER A 9 -5.36 16.46 -21.78
N VAL A 10 -5.95 16.51 -20.59
CA VAL A 10 -5.22 16.28 -19.32
C VAL A 10 -4.65 14.86 -19.28
N LEU A 11 -5.43 13.83 -19.64
CA LEU A 11 -4.96 12.44 -19.69
C LEU A 11 -3.78 12.25 -20.65
N ALA A 12 -3.84 12.86 -21.84
CA ALA A 12 -2.75 12.80 -22.81
C ALA A 12 -1.46 13.44 -22.28
N GLN A 13 -1.58 14.58 -21.59
CA GLN A 13 -0.43 15.26 -20.98
C GLN A 13 0.16 14.44 -19.82
N LEU A 14 -0.70 13.91 -18.94
CA LEU A 14 -0.26 13.05 -17.84
C LEU A 14 0.43 11.78 -18.33
N GLN A 15 0.00 11.21 -19.45
CA GLN A 15 0.65 10.05 -20.07
C GLN A 15 2.10 10.33 -20.49
N MET A 16 2.41 11.58 -20.89
CA MET A 16 3.77 12.00 -21.25
C MET A 16 4.63 12.33 -20.02
N ASP A 17 4.00 12.90 -18.99
CA ASP A 17 4.70 13.40 -17.80
C ASP A 17 4.94 12.32 -16.72
N MET A 18 4.49 11.09 -16.94
CA MET A 18 4.61 10.02 -15.95
C MET A 18 4.96 8.64 -16.53
N PRO A 19 5.56 7.75 -15.72
CA PRO A 19 5.83 6.37 -16.15
C PRO A 19 4.55 5.61 -16.51
N ARG A 20 4.61 4.83 -17.60
CA ARG A 20 3.48 4.07 -18.14
C ARG A 20 2.79 3.16 -17.13
N ALA A 21 3.55 2.54 -16.22
CA ALA A 21 3.00 1.69 -15.16
C ALA A 21 2.14 2.48 -14.15
N SER A 22 2.55 3.70 -13.79
CA SER A 22 1.79 4.58 -12.90
C SER A 22 0.53 5.11 -13.58
N PHE A 23 0.64 5.46 -14.88
CA PHE A 23 -0.52 5.88 -15.67
C PHE A 23 -1.56 4.76 -15.79
N ASP A 24 -1.11 3.54 -16.13
CA ASP A 24 -1.99 2.39 -16.33
C ASP A 24 -2.69 1.95 -15.04
N THR A 25 -2.03 2.12 -13.89
CA THR A 25 -2.58 1.70 -12.59
C THR A 25 -3.56 2.73 -12.02
N TRP A 26 -3.25 4.02 -12.13
CA TRP A 26 -3.94 5.06 -11.36
C TRP A 26 -4.81 6.00 -12.20
N VAL A 27 -4.47 6.21 -13.47
CA VAL A 27 -5.02 7.31 -14.28
C VAL A 27 -5.84 6.81 -15.47
N ARG A 28 -5.44 5.71 -16.11
CA ARG A 28 -6.03 5.18 -17.35
C ARG A 28 -7.56 5.04 -17.31
N ASP A 29 -8.09 4.57 -16.19
CA ASP A 29 -9.51 4.23 -16.08
C ASP A 29 -10.34 5.31 -15.39
N THR A 30 -9.81 6.52 -15.29
CA THR A 30 -10.53 7.67 -14.74
C THR A 30 -11.45 8.29 -15.77
N ARG A 31 -12.68 8.64 -15.36
CA ARG A 31 -13.68 9.22 -16.27
C ARG A 31 -14.30 10.47 -15.68
N PRO A 32 -14.53 11.54 -16.47
CA PRO A 32 -15.28 12.69 -15.99
C PRO A 32 -16.74 12.28 -15.82
N LEU A 33 -17.32 12.54 -14.65
CA LEU A 33 -18.70 12.19 -14.31
C LEU A 33 -19.62 13.40 -14.37
N ALA A 34 -19.16 14.55 -13.88
CA ALA A 34 -19.94 15.78 -13.88
C ALA A 34 -19.01 17.01 -13.91
N TYR A 35 -19.50 18.11 -14.47
CA TYR A 35 -18.86 19.41 -14.42
C TYR A 35 -19.90 20.48 -14.11
N GLU A 36 -19.97 20.89 -12.85
CA GLU A 36 -20.95 21.84 -12.33
C GLU A 36 -20.27 22.85 -11.42
N ASN A 37 -20.68 24.12 -11.51
CA ASN A 37 -20.15 25.21 -10.68
C ASN A 37 -18.62 25.36 -10.65
N GLY A 38 -17.94 25.01 -11.76
CA GLY A 38 -16.47 25.05 -11.83
C GLY A 38 -15.77 23.89 -11.12
N ILE A 39 -16.50 22.84 -10.73
CA ILE A 39 -15.94 21.62 -10.12
C ILE A 39 -16.06 20.47 -11.11
N LEU A 40 -14.92 19.91 -11.54
CA LEU A 40 -14.86 18.70 -12.35
C LEU A 40 -14.81 17.48 -11.43
N THR A 41 -15.86 16.67 -11.47
CA THR A 41 -15.93 15.41 -10.72
C THR A 41 -15.45 14.26 -11.60
N VAL A 42 -14.42 13.55 -11.13
CA VAL A 42 -13.80 12.44 -11.84
C VAL A 42 -14.02 11.14 -11.07
N GLY A 43 -14.60 10.16 -11.76
CA GLY A 43 -14.79 8.80 -11.29
C GLY A 43 -13.50 8.00 -11.33
N VAL A 44 -13.20 7.33 -10.23
CA VAL A 44 -12.01 6.49 -10.07
C VAL A 44 -12.42 5.09 -9.60
N ARG A 45 -11.63 4.07 -9.96
CA ARG A 45 -11.99 2.65 -9.76
C ARG A 45 -12.11 2.22 -8.30
N ASN A 46 -11.37 2.84 -7.40
CA ASN A 46 -11.38 2.51 -5.98
C ASN A 46 -10.88 3.69 -5.12
N ALA A 47 -11.07 3.60 -3.80
CA ALA A 47 -10.68 4.65 -2.86
C ALA A 47 -9.16 4.90 -2.84
N TYR A 48 -8.32 3.88 -3.06
CA TYR A 48 -6.88 4.04 -3.12
C TYR A 48 -6.44 4.89 -4.32
N ALA A 49 -7.06 4.69 -5.49
CA ALA A 49 -6.83 5.52 -6.65
C ALA A 49 -7.28 6.95 -6.40
N ARG A 50 -8.41 7.15 -5.71
CA ARG A 50 -8.88 8.48 -5.31
C ARG A 50 -7.83 9.21 -4.48
N ASP A 51 -7.38 8.59 -3.40
CA ASP A 51 -6.47 9.22 -2.44
C ASP A 51 -5.09 9.48 -3.06
N TRP A 52 -4.63 8.60 -3.97
CA TRP A 52 -3.39 8.79 -4.72
C TRP A 52 -3.49 9.94 -5.73
N LEU A 53 -4.59 10.00 -6.50
CA LEU A 53 -4.86 11.07 -7.45
C LEU A 53 -5.02 12.42 -6.74
N GLU A 54 -5.71 12.44 -5.60
CA GLU A 54 -5.94 13.64 -4.80
C GLU A 54 -4.64 14.17 -4.19
N SER A 55 -3.82 13.30 -3.59
CA SER A 55 -2.57 13.72 -2.94
C SER A 55 -1.47 14.15 -3.91
N ARG A 56 -1.38 13.51 -5.09
CA ARG A 56 -0.24 13.67 -5.99
C ARG A 56 -0.54 14.38 -7.30
N LEU A 57 -1.77 14.28 -7.80
CA LEU A 57 -2.15 14.82 -9.10
C LEU A 57 -3.16 15.96 -9.03
N ALA A 58 -3.89 16.16 -7.92
CA ALA A 58 -4.89 17.22 -7.82
C ALA A 58 -4.33 18.59 -8.20
N THR A 59 -3.15 18.98 -7.68
CA THR A 59 -2.54 20.28 -8.00
C THR A 59 -2.12 20.39 -9.46
N ASN A 60 -1.50 19.35 -10.01
CA ASN A 60 -1.03 19.38 -11.41
C ASN A 60 -2.21 19.40 -12.38
N VAL A 61 -3.21 18.56 -12.13
CA VAL A 61 -4.44 18.46 -12.92
C VAL A 61 -5.26 19.74 -12.82
N THR A 62 -5.40 20.32 -11.64
CA THR A 62 -6.08 21.61 -11.45
C THR A 62 -5.42 22.71 -12.28
N ARG A 63 -4.08 22.80 -12.26
CA ARG A 63 -3.34 23.76 -13.09
C ARG A 63 -3.59 23.54 -14.58
N LEU A 64 -3.51 22.29 -15.06
CA LEU A 64 -3.76 21.96 -16.46
C LEU A 64 -5.21 22.29 -16.87
N LEU A 65 -6.18 22.04 -16.00
CA LEU A 65 -7.58 22.37 -16.25
C LEU A 65 -7.81 23.88 -16.32
N ILE A 66 -7.15 24.68 -15.46
CA ILE A 66 -7.22 26.15 -15.52
C ILE A 66 -6.61 26.66 -16.84
N GLU A 67 -5.49 26.10 -17.27
CA GLU A 67 -4.84 26.46 -18.53
C GLU A 67 -5.69 26.11 -19.76
N ILE A 68 -6.35 24.94 -19.75
CA ILE A 68 -7.15 24.45 -20.88
C ILE A 68 -8.54 25.10 -20.94
N LEU A 69 -9.20 25.25 -19.79
CA LEU A 69 -10.58 25.78 -19.70
C LEU A 69 -10.61 27.30 -19.49
N ASN A 70 -9.45 27.94 -19.33
CA ASN A 70 -9.27 29.37 -19.10
C ASN A 70 -10.23 29.93 -18.02
N SER A 71 -10.50 29.13 -17.00
CA SER A 71 -11.47 29.40 -15.94
C SER A 71 -11.01 28.73 -14.65
N ASN A 72 -11.46 29.24 -13.50
CA ASN A 72 -11.04 28.72 -12.21
C ASN A 72 -11.78 27.40 -11.93
N VAL A 73 -11.09 26.28 -12.18
CA VAL A 73 -11.66 24.94 -12.09
C VAL A 73 -11.03 24.20 -10.92
N SER A 74 -11.85 23.55 -10.10
CA SER A 74 -11.39 22.62 -9.05
C SER A 74 -11.69 21.19 -9.46
N ILE A 75 -10.85 20.25 -9.07
CA ILE A 75 -11.07 18.82 -9.32
C ILE A 75 -11.51 18.10 -8.05
N ASN A 76 -12.48 17.21 -8.18
CA ASN A 76 -12.93 16.32 -7.14
C ASN A 76 -12.89 14.86 -7.65
N PHE A 77 -12.28 13.95 -6.89
CA PHE A 77 -12.22 12.54 -7.25
C PHE A 77 -13.23 11.75 -6.42
N ILE A 78 -14.09 10.96 -7.07
CA ILE A 78 -15.07 10.11 -6.39
C ILE A 78 -14.93 8.66 -6.85
N VAL A 79 -15.15 7.72 -5.93
CA VAL A 79 -15.16 6.30 -6.28
C VAL A 79 -16.44 6.02 -7.05
N SER A 80 -16.31 5.66 -8.31
CA SER A 80 -17.44 5.20 -9.13
C SER A 80 -17.25 3.72 -9.37
N GLN A 81 -18.04 2.91 -8.67
CA GLN A 81 -18.22 1.53 -9.07
C GLN A 81 -18.96 1.59 -10.40
N ALA A 82 -18.25 1.31 -11.50
CA ALA A 82 -18.94 1.04 -12.75
C ALA A 82 -19.86 -0.16 -12.48
N GLU A 83 -21.17 0.10 -12.46
CA GLU A 83 -22.19 -0.93 -12.45
C GLU A 83 -21.96 -1.83 -13.67
N GLU A 84 -21.35 -2.99 -13.45
CA GLU A 84 -21.41 -4.11 -14.39
C GLU A 84 -22.83 -4.70 -14.31
N SER A 85 -23.75 -4.07 -15.03
CA SER A 85 -25.01 -4.68 -15.41
C SER A 85 -24.78 -5.56 -16.65
N ALA A 86 -24.83 -6.89 -16.48
CA ALA A 86 -25.40 -7.81 -17.47
C ALA A 86 -25.59 -9.26 -16.93
N SER A 87 -26.87 -9.59 -16.69
CA SER A 87 -27.55 -10.88 -16.93
C SER A 87 -27.16 -12.16 -16.15
N THR A 88 -28.01 -12.60 -15.21
CA THR A 88 -29.15 -13.52 -15.47
C THR A 88 -30.07 -13.62 -14.23
N PRO A 89 -31.40 -13.71 -14.38
CA PRO A 89 -32.34 -13.92 -13.27
C PRO A 89 -32.85 -15.36 -13.22
N ASP A 90 -32.82 -16.01 -12.05
CA ASP A 90 -33.92 -16.89 -11.58
C ASP A 90 -33.74 -17.25 -10.09
N PRO A 91 -34.77 -17.77 -9.39
CA PRO A 91 -35.42 -17.02 -8.33
C PRO A 91 -35.17 -17.58 -6.93
N GLU A 92 -35.50 -16.74 -5.96
CA GLU A 92 -35.58 -16.97 -4.52
C GLU A 92 -36.21 -18.32 -4.11
N PRO A 93 -35.89 -18.81 -2.88
CA PRO A 93 -36.87 -18.54 -1.84
C PRO A 93 -36.28 -18.12 -0.48
N ALA A 94 -36.82 -17.00 0.01
CA ALA A 94 -37.25 -16.63 1.36
C ALA A 94 -36.24 -16.55 2.53
N PRO A 95 -36.45 -15.57 3.44
CA PRO A 95 -35.40 -15.05 4.31
C PRO A 95 -35.41 -15.73 5.69
N SER A 96 -34.24 -16.14 6.17
CA SER A 96 -34.01 -16.34 7.61
C SER A 96 -33.23 -15.15 8.13
N SER A 97 -33.87 -14.39 9.01
CA SER A 97 -33.34 -13.23 9.71
C SER A 97 -32.01 -13.58 10.40
N ILE A 98 -30.92 -12.94 9.98
CA ILE A 98 -29.69 -12.83 10.76
C ILE A 98 -29.60 -11.38 11.19
N GLU A 99 -29.63 -11.17 12.51
CA GLU A 99 -29.43 -9.90 13.16
C GLU A 99 -28.16 -9.23 12.64
N ILE A 100 -28.34 -8.04 12.05
CA ILE A 100 -27.24 -7.18 11.61
C ILE A 100 -26.64 -6.56 12.87
N THR A 101 -25.60 -7.19 13.41
CA THR A 101 -24.60 -6.43 14.19
C THR A 101 -23.86 -5.53 13.21
N PRO A 102 -23.74 -4.21 13.48
CA PRO A 102 -22.96 -3.32 12.62
C PRO A 102 -21.51 -3.81 12.59
N PRO A 103 -20.89 -4.01 11.41
CA PRO A 103 -19.46 -4.27 11.39
C PRO A 103 -18.76 -3.01 11.88
N GLU A 104 -18.10 -3.10 13.03
CA GLU A 104 -17.11 -2.13 13.45
C GLU A 104 -16.14 -1.84 12.29
N PRO A 105 -15.74 -0.58 12.08
CA PRO A 105 -14.84 -0.23 11.01
C PRO A 105 -13.46 -0.82 11.34
N LYS A 106 -13.18 -2.01 10.82
CA LYS A 106 -11.81 -2.53 10.83
C LYS A 106 -10.91 -1.48 10.17
N PRO A 107 -9.85 -1.04 10.85
CA PRO A 107 -8.99 0.00 10.31
C PRO A 107 -8.41 -0.50 8.97
N ARG A 108 -8.50 0.35 7.95
CA ARG A 108 -7.98 0.10 6.61
C ARG A 108 -6.45 0.07 6.67
N HIS A 109 -5.88 -1.07 7.07
CA HIS A 109 -4.44 -1.31 6.95
C HIS A 109 -4.15 -1.91 5.57
N VAL A 110 -3.09 -1.41 4.95
CA VAL A 110 -2.64 -1.68 3.58
C VAL A 110 -2.81 -3.17 3.22
N THR A 111 -3.61 -3.41 2.19
CA THR A 111 -4.17 -4.71 1.84
C THR A 111 -3.08 -5.63 1.33
N LEU A 112 -2.73 -6.65 2.12
CA LEU A 112 -1.92 -7.77 1.66
C LEU A 112 -2.48 -8.30 0.33
N ASN A 113 -1.62 -8.64 -0.62
CA ASN A 113 -2.07 -9.23 -1.87
C ASN A 113 -2.50 -10.69 -1.62
N PRO A 114 -3.79 -11.04 -1.75
CA PRO A 114 -4.28 -12.39 -1.44
C PRO A 114 -3.76 -13.45 -2.41
N ARG A 115 -3.17 -13.05 -3.55
CA ARG A 115 -2.59 -13.99 -4.54
C ARG A 115 -1.21 -14.51 -4.14
N TYR A 116 -0.52 -13.80 -3.24
CA TYR A 116 0.81 -14.15 -2.79
C TYR A 116 0.73 -14.97 -1.51
N THR A 117 0.59 -16.28 -1.66
CA THR A 117 0.53 -17.26 -0.57
C THR A 117 1.68 -18.26 -0.70
N PHE A 118 1.91 -19.06 0.33
CA PHE A 118 2.90 -20.14 0.27
C PHE A 118 2.55 -21.18 -0.80
N ASP A 119 1.25 -21.50 -0.96
CA ASP A 119 0.78 -22.47 -1.95
C ASP A 119 1.07 -22.04 -3.39
N THR A 120 1.09 -20.74 -3.68
CA THR A 120 1.39 -20.20 -5.00
C THR A 120 2.89 -19.94 -5.22
N PHE A 121 3.73 -20.18 -4.20
CA PHE A 121 5.17 -20.00 -4.28
C PHE A 121 5.87 -21.30 -4.68
N VAL A 122 6.57 -21.28 -5.83
CA VAL A 122 7.28 -22.47 -6.32
C VAL A 122 8.62 -22.64 -5.58
N VAL A 123 8.74 -23.75 -4.84
CA VAL A 123 9.95 -24.08 -4.08
C VAL A 123 10.95 -24.87 -4.93
N GLY A 124 12.18 -24.37 -5.00
CA GLY A 124 13.33 -25.00 -5.64
C GLY A 124 14.56 -24.99 -4.75
N SER A 125 15.68 -25.57 -5.20
CA SER A 125 16.93 -25.64 -4.43
C SER A 125 17.44 -24.26 -3.98
N GLY A 126 17.29 -23.23 -4.83
CA GLY A 126 17.78 -21.88 -4.57
C GLY A 126 16.95 -21.04 -3.59
N ASN A 127 15.70 -21.41 -3.31
CA ASN A 127 14.81 -20.65 -2.42
C ASN A 127 14.25 -21.48 -1.25
N ARG A 128 14.58 -22.77 -1.17
CA ARG A 128 14.10 -23.71 -0.13
C ARG A 128 14.36 -23.21 1.29
N LEU A 129 15.56 -22.68 1.54
CA LEU A 129 15.92 -22.17 2.87
C LEU A 129 15.06 -20.95 3.25
N ALA A 130 14.94 -19.98 2.34
CA ALA A 130 14.12 -18.79 2.56
C ALA A 130 12.66 -19.18 2.79
N HIS A 131 12.11 -20.07 1.96
CA HIS A 131 10.75 -20.57 2.10
C HIS A 131 10.53 -21.26 3.46
N ALA A 132 11.43 -22.16 3.88
CA ALA A 132 11.32 -22.85 5.16
C ALA A 132 11.39 -21.89 6.36
N ALA A 133 12.26 -20.88 6.30
CA ALA A 133 12.33 -19.85 7.34
C ALA A 133 11.04 -19.01 7.39
N CYS A 134 10.49 -18.63 6.24
CA CYS A 134 9.22 -17.91 6.14
C CYS A 134 8.05 -18.73 6.72
N GLN A 135 7.99 -20.02 6.40
CA GLN A 135 6.98 -20.93 6.94
C GLN A 135 7.08 -21.01 8.48
N ALA A 136 8.29 -21.19 9.02
CA ALA A 136 8.49 -21.25 10.46
C ALA A 136 8.08 -19.96 11.19
N VAL A 137 8.33 -18.81 10.57
CA VAL A 137 7.90 -17.49 11.07
C VAL A 137 6.39 -17.33 11.01
N ALA A 138 5.74 -17.78 9.94
CA ALA A 138 4.27 -17.76 9.84
C ALA A 138 3.60 -18.69 10.87
N ASP A 139 4.17 -19.87 11.11
CA ASP A 139 3.63 -20.85 12.07
C ASP A 139 3.83 -20.40 13.53
N LYS A 140 4.97 -19.77 13.84
CA LYS A 140 5.33 -19.31 15.19
C LYS A 140 5.89 -17.90 15.16
N PRO A 141 5.03 -16.88 14.93
CA PRO A 141 5.45 -15.48 14.90
C PRO A 141 6.17 -15.08 16.19
N ALA A 142 7.21 -14.28 16.03
CA ALA A 142 8.17 -13.79 17.01
C ALA A 142 8.99 -14.85 17.77
N ARG A 143 8.66 -16.15 17.64
CA ARG A 143 9.32 -17.25 18.37
C ARG A 143 10.31 -18.05 17.53
N ALA A 144 10.07 -18.21 16.23
CA ALA A 144 10.99 -18.94 15.35
C ALA A 144 12.23 -18.10 15.03
N TYR A 145 12.01 -16.92 14.43
CA TYR A 145 13.05 -15.94 14.09
C TYR A 145 12.50 -14.52 14.25
N ASN A 146 13.18 -13.67 15.02
CA ASN A 146 12.79 -12.26 15.16
C ASN A 146 14.01 -11.34 15.35
N PRO A 147 14.33 -10.49 14.35
CA PRO A 147 13.62 -10.30 13.09
C PRO A 147 13.90 -11.42 12.07
N LEU A 148 13.05 -11.52 11.03
CA LEU A 148 13.37 -12.26 9.80
C LEU A 148 13.86 -11.27 8.74
N PHE A 149 15.07 -11.48 8.21
CA PHE A 149 15.63 -10.66 7.13
C PHE A 149 15.72 -11.45 5.82
N LEU A 150 14.91 -11.08 4.83
CA LEU A 150 14.89 -11.67 3.50
C LEU A 150 15.71 -10.81 2.54
N TYR A 151 16.70 -11.42 1.88
CA TYR A 151 17.46 -10.72 0.86
C TYR A 151 17.71 -11.53 -0.39
N GLY A 152 17.91 -10.83 -1.50
CA GLY A 152 18.17 -11.41 -2.80
C GLY A 152 17.93 -10.40 -3.92
N GLY A 153 18.45 -10.68 -5.11
CA GLY A 153 18.25 -9.83 -6.28
C GLY A 153 16.77 -9.58 -6.64
N VAL A 154 16.58 -8.70 -7.62
CA VAL A 154 15.25 -8.39 -8.17
C VAL A 154 14.56 -9.64 -8.72
N GLY A 155 13.25 -9.75 -8.52
CA GLY A 155 12.45 -10.85 -9.07
C GLY A 155 12.62 -12.22 -8.40
N LEU A 156 13.38 -12.34 -7.30
CA LEU A 156 13.61 -13.62 -6.60
C LEU A 156 12.49 -13.99 -5.60
N GLY A 157 11.36 -13.30 -5.63
CA GLY A 157 10.17 -13.64 -4.84
C GLY A 157 10.17 -13.13 -3.39
N LYS A 158 11.01 -12.14 -3.04
CA LYS A 158 11.03 -11.51 -1.70
C LYS A 158 9.66 -10.98 -1.28
N THR A 159 9.08 -10.12 -2.12
CA THR A 159 7.73 -9.55 -1.92
C THR A 159 6.66 -10.63 -1.84
N HIS A 160 6.76 -11.69 -2.67
CA HIS A 160 5.82 -12.82 -2.60
C HIS A 160 5.89 -13.50 -1.23
N LEU A 161 7.08 -13.89 -0.77
CA LEU A 161 7.26 -14.53 0.52
C LEU A 161 6.84 -13.62 1.68
N LEU A 162 7.13 -12.33 1.59
CA LEU A 162 6.72 -11.34 2.59
C LEU A 162 5.19 -11.27 2.72
N HIS A 163 4.49 -11.20 1.60
CA HIS A 163 3.02 -11.27 1.59
C HIS A 163 2.48 -12.64 2.02
N ALA A 164 3.16 -13.74 1.69
CA ALA A 164 2.74 -15.08 2.10
C ALA A 164 2.74 -15.24 3.63
N ILE A 165 3.79 -14.74 4.30
CA ILE A 165 3.83 -14.66 5.76
C ILE A 165 2.67 -13.80 6.27
N GLY A 166 2.48 -12.62 5.68
CA GLY A 166 1.42 -11.70 6.08
C GLY A 166 0.03 -12.31 5.98
N ASN A 167 -0.28 -12.97 4.86
CA ASN A 167 -1.57 -13.62 4.63
C ASN A 167 -1.80 -14.76 5.63
N ALA A 168 -0.78 -15.57 5.93
CA ALA A 168 -0.88 -16.64 6.92
C ALA A 168 -1.13 -16.08 8.34
N CYS A 169 -0.37 -15.06 8.77
CA CYS A 169 -0.55 -14.42 10.06
C CYS A 169 -1.92 -13.72 10.18
N TYR A 170 -2.37 -13.07 9.10
CA TYR A 170 -3.67 -12.41 9.05
C TYR A 170 -4.82 -13.42 9.14
N ALA A 171 -4.72 -14.55 8.44
CA ALA A 171 -5.68 -15.65 8.56
C ALA A 171 -5.72 -16.24 9.97
N GLY A 172 -4.59 -16.21 10.69
CA GLY A 172 -4.49 -16.53 12.12
C GLY A 172 -5.06 -15.48 13.07
N GLY A 173 -5.59 -14.37 12.57
CA GLY A 173 -6.24 -13.32 13.36
C GLY A 173 -5.28 -12.25 13.93
N LEU A 174 -4.02 -12.22 13.50
CA LEU A 174 -3.05 -11.21 13.95
C LEU A 174 -3.23 -9.88 13.21
N ASN A 175 -2.90 -8.77 13.88
CA ASN A 175 -2.83 -7.46 13.25
C ASN A 175 -1.54 -7.35 12.41
N VAL A 176 -1.67 -7.48 11.09
CA VAL A 176 -0.54 -7.44 10.15
C VAL A 176 -0.48 -6.09 9.46
N LEU A 177 0.68 -5.44 9.49
CA LEU A 177 0.97 -4.23 8.75
C LEU A 177 2.05 -4.48 7.70
N TYR A 178 1.67 -4.36 6.44
CA TYR A 178 2.60 -4.31 5.32
C TYR A 178 2.87 -2.86 4.92
N VAL A 179 4.15 -2.55 4.66
CA VAL A 179 4.57 -1.22 4.21
C VAL A 179 5.82 -1.31 3.35
N SER A 180 5.91 -0.51 2.30
CA SER A 180 7.19 -0.29 1.62
C SER A 180 8.04 0.73 2.38
N SER A 181 9.35 0.66 2.26
CA SER A 181 10.25 1.64 2.87
C SER A 181 10.01 3.09 2.41
N GLU A 182 9.57 3.27 1.16
CA GLU A 182 9.17 4.58 0.64
C GLU A 182 7.87 5.07 1.28
N GLU A 183 6.88 4.20 1.45
CA GLU A 183 5.63 4.54 2.12
C GLU A 183 5.86 4.90 3.58
N PHE A 184 6.68 4.13 4.31
CA PHE A 184 7.08 4.47 5.67
C PHE A 184 7.75 5.85 5.75
N THR A 185 8.65 6.15 4.80
CA THR A 185 9.28 7.48 4.69
C THR A 185 8.22 8.58 4.50
N ASN A 186 7.31 8.39 3.56
CA ASN A 186 6.29 9.38 3.21
C ASN A 186 5.31 9.62 4.35
N ASP A 187 4.89 8.55 5.04
CA ASP A 187 4.02 8.62 6.21
C ASP A 187 4.70 9.40 7.34
N MET A 188 5.99 9.18 7.57
CA MET A 188 6.75 9.92 8.57
C MET A 188 6.83 11.41 8.21
N ILE A 189 7.17 11.74 6.96
CA ILE A 189 7.24 13.13 6.48
C ILE A 189 5.88 13.83 6.64
N ASN A 190 4.80 13.15 6.25
CA ASN A 190 3.44 13.67 6.39
C ASN A 190 3.06 13.86 7.86
N ALA A 191 3.41 12.92 8.73
CA ALA A 191 3.13 13.02 10.15
C ALA A 191 3.86 14.19 10.83
N ILE A 192 5.11 14.45 10.43
CA ILE A 192 5.86 15.63 10.87
C ILE A 192 5.19 16.91 10.36
N ARG A 193 4.88 16.98 9.06
CA ARG A 193 4.26 18.16 8.42
C ARG A 193 2.89 18.51 9.00
N THR A 194 2.12 17.50 9.40
CA THR A 194 0.75 17.68 9.94
C THR A 194 0.69 17.62 11.46
N HIS A 195 1.83 17.52 12.15
CA HIS A 195 1.92 17.36 13.61
C HIS A 195 1.15 16.14 14.16
N THR A 196 1.08 15.05 13.38
CA THR A 196 0.40 13.80 13.73
C THR A 196 1.37 12.64 13.99
N THR A 197 2.58 12.93 14.48
CA THR A 197 3.63 11.93 14.76
C THR A 197 3.19 10.84 15.74
N GLN A 198 2.26 11.14 16.66
CA GLN A 198 1.68 10.14 17.55
C GLN A 198 0.85 9.10 16.77
N ALA A 199 -0.03 9.54 15.87
CA ALA A 199 -0.86 8.64 15.07
C ALA A 199 -0.01 7.75 14.14
N PHE A 200 1.09 8.30 13.61
CA PHE A 200 2.10 7.51 12.90
C PHE A 200 2.67 6.40 13.79
N ARG A 201 3.11 6.74 15.01
CA ARG A 201 3.67 5.75 15.94
C ARG A 201 2.65 4.69 16.32
N GLU A 202 1.40 5.08 16.59
CA GLU A 202 0.32 4.15 16.89
C GLU A 202 0.05 3.20 15.71
N LYS A 203 0.01 3.71 14.48
CA LYS A 203 -0.14 2.89 13.26
C LYS A 203 0.93 1.80 13.17
N TYR A 204 2.21 2.15 13.36
CA TYR A 204 3.32 1.21 13.15
C TYR A 204 3.66 0.35 14.38
N ARG A 205 3.44 0.84 15.60
CA ARG A 205 3.84 0.16 16.84
C ARG A 205 2.72 -0.65 17.50
N SER A 206 1.50 -0.63 16.94
CA SER A 206 0.37 -1.48 17.38
C SER A 206 0.23 -2.79 16.60
N ALA A 207 1.06 -3.00 15.57
CA ALA A 207 1.02 -4.22 14.76
C ALA A 207 1.56 -5.43 15.55
N ASP A 208 0.93 -6.58 15.37
CA ASP A 208 1.47 -7.86 15.83
C ASP A 208 2.59 -8.36 14.92
N VAL A 209 2.46 -8.05 13.62
CA VAL A 209 3.42 -8.39 12.58
C VAL A 209 3.68 -7.17 11.70
N LEU A 210 4.92 -6.69 11.67
CA LEU A 210 5.37 -5.63 10.78
C LEU A 210 6.18 -6.22 9.62
N LEU A 211 5.71 -5.98 8.40
CA LEU A 211 6.35 -6.41 7.15
C LEU A 211 6.86 -5.16 6.42
N VAL A 212 8.18 -5.04 6.28
CA VAL A 212 8.81 -3.91 5.60
C VAL A 212 9.47 -4.37 4.31
N ASP A 213 8.96 -3.90 3.18
CA ASP A 213 9.53 -4.20 1.86
C ASP A 213 10.62 -3.20 1.46
N ASP A 214 11.61 -3.71 0.72
CA ASP A 214 12.72 -2.97 0.12
C ASP A 214 13.41 -1.95 1.05
N ILE A 215 13.93 -2.42 2.18
CA ILE A 215 14.60 -1.60 3.22
C ILE A 215 15.78 -0.79 2.68
N GLN A 216 16.37 -1.15 1.56
CA GLN A 216 17.42 -0.36 0.92
C GLN A 216 17.01 1.10 0.64
N PHE A 217 15.71 1.39 0.46
CA PHE A 217 15.23 2.74 0.13
C PHE A 217 15.21 3.74 1.30
N ILE A 218 15.47 3.29 2.53
CA ILE A 218 15.70 4.21 3.65
C ILE A 218 17.17 4.62 3.79
N ALA A 219 18.09 3.98 3.05
CA ALA A 219 19.50 4.33 3.09
C ALA A 219 19.72 5.82 2.75
N GLY A 220 20.58 6.49 3.52
CA GLY A 220 20.83 7.94 3.41
C GLY A 220 19.72 8.87 3.93
N LYS A 221 18.61 8.34 4.46
CA LYS A 221 17.54 9.12 5.10
C LYS A 221 17.61 8.99 6.63
N GLU A 222 18.52 9.73 7.25
CA GLU A 222 18.85 9.60 8.70
C GLU A 222 17.61 9.64 9.60
N SER A 223 16.74 10.64 9.46
CA SER A 223 15.52 10.75 10.27
C SER A 223 14.57 9.56 10.09
N THR A 224 14.46 9.02 8.88
CA THR A 224 13.63 7.84 8.61
C THR A 224 14.23 6.58 9.21
N GLN A 225 15.56 6.43 9.15
CA GLN A 225 16.26 5.32 9.78
C GLN A 225 16.12 5.33 11.29
N GLU A 226 16.24 6.49 11.92
CA GLU A 226 16.08 6.66 13.36
C GLU A 226 14.65 6.31 13.82
N GLU A 227 13.62 6.82 13.14
CA GLU A 227 12.23 6.49 13.49
C GLU A 227 11.89 5.01 13.20
N PHE A 228 12.46 4.43 12.13
CA PHE A 228 12.37 3.00 11.89
C PHE A 228 13.04 2.19 13.01
N PHE A 229 14.22 2.59 13.46
CA PHE A 229 14.94 1.96 14.59
C PHE A 229 14.12 1.98 15.88
N HIS A 230 13.51 3.12 16.21
CA HIS A 230 12.64 3.22 17.38
C HIS A 230 11.39 2.35 17.27
N THR A 231 10.79 2.29 16.07
CA THR A 231 9.65 1.41 15.78
C THR A 231 10.05 -0.06 15.92
N PHE A 232 11.19 -0.44 15.34
CA PHE A 232 11.78 -1.76 15.43
C PHE A 232 11.99 -2.19 16.88
N ASN A 233 12.68 -1.39 17.69
CA ASN A 233 12.98 -1.72 19.08
C ASN A 233 11.71 -1.82 19.94
N THR A 234 10.72 -0.96 19.67
CA THR A 234 9.43 -1.02 20.39
C THR A 234 8.72 -2.34 20.12
N LEU A 235 8.59 -2.72 18.85
CA LEU A 235 7.93 -3.96 18.46
C LEU A 235 8.72 -5.19 18.91
N HIS A 236 10.05 -5.18 18.75
CA HIS A 236 10.93 -6.27 19.15
C HIS A 236 10.88 -6.51 20.67
N GLY A 237 10.95 -5.43 21.47
CA GLY A 237 10.83 -5.52 22.93
C GLY A 237 9.43 -5.91 23.44
N GLN A 238 8.42 -5.91 22.57
CA GLN A 238 7.06 -6.39 22.84
C GLN A 238 6.80 -7.79 22.26
N ASP A 239 7.85 -8.50 21.83
CA ASP A 239 7.75 -9.80 21.16
C ASP A 239 6.80 -9.77 19.94
N LYS A 240 6.74 -8.64 19.23
CA LYS A 240 6.03 -8.52 17.95
C LYS A 240 6.94 -8.97 16.82
N GLN A 241 6.37 -9.60 15.81
CA GLN A 241 7.14 -10.16 14.71
C GLN A 241 7.53 -9.07 13.71
N ILE A 242 8.81 -9.03 13.34
CA ILE A 242 9.32 -8.09 12.32
C ILE A 242 9.90 -8.89 11.16
N ILE A 243 9.47 -8.62 9.93
CA ILE A 243 10.08 -9.15 8.70
C ILE A 243 10.54 -7.96 7.87
N VAL A 244 11.78 -8.03 7.40
CA VAL A 244 12.38 -7.01 6.51
C VAL A 244 12.85 -7.67 5.23
N SER A 245 12.59 -7.02 4.11
CA SER A 245 13.02 -7.43 2.77
C SER A 245 14.07 -6.45 2.23
N SER A 246 15.06 -6.96 1.48
CA SER A 246 16.15 -6.16 0.91
C SER A 246 16.67 -6.73 -0.41
N ASP A 247 17.06 -5.89 -1.35
CA ASP A 247 17.84 -6.32 -2.53
C ASP A 247 19.31 -6.63 -2.22
N ARG A 248 19.74 -6.27 -1.00
CA ARG A 248 21.13 -6.26 -0.54
C ARG A 248 21.28 -7.02 0.78
N PRO A 249 22.42 -7.70 1.01
CA PRO A 249 22.68 -8.35 2.29
C PRO A 249 22.76 -7.31 3.43
N PRO A 250 22.47 -7.67 4.69
CA PRO A 250 22.52 -6.75 5.83
C PRO A 250 23.85 -5.99 5.93
N LYS A 251 24.95 -6.64 5.56
CA LYS A 251 26.28 -6.04 5.65
C LYS A 251 26.49 -4.84 4.72
N SER A 252 25.77 -4.73 3.61
CA SER A 252 25.90 -3.60 2.67
C SER A 252 24.93 -2.45 2.96
N LEU A 253 24.07 -2.58 3.96
CA LEU A 253 23.22 -1.50 4.47
C LEU A 253 24.01 -0.64 5.48
N VAL A 254 25.13 -0.07 5.03
CA VAL A 254 26.13 0.67 5.84
C VAL A 254 25.53 1.82 6.69
N THR A 255 24.29 2.25 6.39
CA THR A 255 23.62 3.40 7.01
C THR A 255 22.57 3.02 8.07
N LEU A 256 21.98 1.83 8.03
CA LEU A 256 21.23 1.30 9.17
C LEU A 256 22.30 0.98 10.23
N GLU A 257 22.55 1.93 11.13
CA GLU A 257 23.68 1.97 12.05
C GLU A 257 24.14 0.59 12.59
N GLU A 258 25.41 0.49 12.96
CA GLU A 258 26.06 -0.67 13.61
C GLU A 258 25.26 -1.29 14.77
N ARG A 259 24.25 -0.56 15.29
CA ARG A 259 23.28 -0.93 16.33
C ARG A 259 22.14 -1.87 15.90
N LEU A 260 21.87 -2.00 14.59
CA LEU A 260 20.86 -2.92 14.04
C LEU A 260 21.45 -4.23 13.49
N ARG A 261 22.78 -4.37 13.54
CA ARG A 261 23.53 -5.53 13.03
C ARG A 261 23.63 -6.68 14.04
#